data_AF-A0A4V3SII1-F1
#
_entry.id   AF-A0A4V3SII1-F1
#
_cell.length_a   1.000
_cell.length_b   1.000
_cell.length_c   1.000
_cell.angle_alpha   90.00
_cell.angle_beta   90.00
_cell.angle_gamma   90.00
#
_symmetry.space_group_name_H-M   'P 1'
#
loop_
_entity.id
_entity.type
_entity.pdbx_description
1 polymer ?
#
loop_
_entity_poly.entity_id
_entity_poly.type
_entity_poly.pdbx_seq_one_letter_code
_entity_poly.pdbx_strand_id
1 'polypeptide(L)'
;MPGPPWTPWDNFGETRNTDEEAYSGTRSFKNTSPWTNGLFTIFHDNIPLQPLSAYDLSFWVSHKATTSLPIRWYVYQLPAGTRMTSSTQAIAQGVMEQTAEWRKYGATVSASDGGSWRFYIRFETPGSTRDVKDVWYLDDMELITYDGCTTEA
;
A
#
# COMPACT_ATOMS: atom_id res chain seq x y z
N MET A 1 -12.99 -14.07 8.80
CA MET A 1 -13.07 -14.36 7.35
C MET A 1 -11.93 -13.61 6.69
N PRO A 2 -11.19 -14.16 5.71
CA PRO A 2 -10.23 -13.37 4.94
C PRO A 2 -10.98 -12.24 4.22
N GLY A 3 -10.44 -11.02 4.29
CA GLY A 3 -11.00 -9.84 3.61
C GLY A 3 -10.99 -10.00 2.08
N PRO A 4 -11.77 -9.20 1.34
CA PRO A 4 -11.71 -9.23 -0.12
C PRO A 4 -10.30 -8.90 -0.63
N PRO A 5 -9.90 -9.41 -1.80
CA PRO A 5 -8.52 -9.27 -2.27
C PRO A 5 -8.18 -7.82 -2.62
N TRP A 6 -6.95 -7.40 -2.30
CA TRP A 6 -6.38 -6.17 -2.83
C TRP A 6 -6.30 -6.24 -4.35
N THR A 7 -6.56 -5.11 -5.00
CA THR A 7 -6.67 -5.00 -6.46
C THR A 7 -5.69 -3.95 -6.97
N PRO A 8 -4.96 -4.19 -8.07
CA PRO A 8 -4.14 -3.17 -8.72
C PRO A 8 -4.99 -2.03 -9.28
N TRP A 9 -4.55 -0.79 -9.07
CA TRP A 9 -5.20 0.38 -9.63
C TRP A 9 -4.41 0.90 -10.83
N ASP A 10 -5.01 0.70 -12.01
CA ASP A 10 -4.51 1.12 -13.33
C ASP A 10 -3.24 0.38 -13.84
N ASN A 11 -3.21 0.15 -15.15
CA ASN A 11 -2.26 -0.71 -15.90
C ASN A 11 -0.81 -0.16 -15.96
N PHE A 12 -0.23 0.33 -14.87
CA PHE A 12 1.17 0.77 -14.81
C PHE A 12 2.14 -0.41 -14.59
N GLY A 13 1.86 -1.52 -15.26
CA GLY A 13 2.63 -2.76 -15.20
C GLY A 13 1.78 -4.02 -15.11
N GLU A 14 2.43 -5.18 -15.17
CA GLU A 14 1.78 -6.45 -14.89
C GLU A 14 1.73 -6.64 -13.38
N THR A 15 0.53 -6.59 -12.81
CA THR A 15 0.31 -6.93 -11.39
C THR A 15 -0.38 -8.27 -11.31
N ARG A 16 0.17 -9.19 -10.52
CA ARG A 16 -0.39 -10.53 -10.31
C ARG A 16 -0.09 -11.05 -8.92
N ASN A 17 -0.94 -11.94 -8.42
CA ASN A 17 -0.56 -12.81 -7.32
C ASN A 17 0.54 -13.75 -7.80
N THR A 18 1.57 -13.96 -6.97
CA THR A 18 2.68 -14.84 -7.29
C THR A 18 3.09 -15.67 -6.08
N ASP A 19 3.56 -16.89 -6.34
CA ASP A 19 4.23 -17.75 -5.37
C ASP A 19 5.78 -17.63 -5.48
N GLU A 20 6.29 -16.83 -6.43
CA GLU A 20 7.73 -16.74 -6.75
C GLU A 20 8.56 -16.14 -5.61
N GLU A 21 8.06 -15.06 -4.98
CA GLU A 21 8.69 -14.40 -3.83
C GLU A 21 7.59 -13.85 -2.93
N ALA A 22 7.31 -14.55 -1.84
CA ALA A 22 6.31 -14.17 -0.86
C ALA A 22 6.91 -14.07 0.53
N TYR A 23 6.38 -13.15 1.34
CA TYR A 23 6.79 -13.05 2.72
C TYR A 23 6.36 -14.34 3.44
N SER A 24 7.27 -14.92 4.23
CA SER A 24 7.04 -16.20 4.91
C SER A 24 6.64 -17.40 4.00
N GLY A 25 6.88 -17.32 2.69
CA GLY A 25 6.61 -18.42 1.75
C GLY A 25 5.15 -18.60 1.36
N THR A 26 4.33 -17.55 1.46
CA THR A 26 2.90 -17.55 1.09
C THR A 26 2.69 -17.07 -0.36
N ARG A 27 1.78 -16.12 -0.59
CA ARG A 27 1.46 -15.49 -1.87
C ARG A 27 1.58 -13.99 -1.73
N SER A 28 2.36 -13.36 -2.60
CA SER A 28 2.49 -11.90 -2.63
C SER A 28 1.82 -11.30 -3.86
N PHE A 29 1.54 -10.00 -3.79
CA PHE A 29 1.30 -9.19 -4.97
C PHE A 29 2.62 -8.79 -5.59
N LYS A 30 2.90 -9.32 -6.78
CA LYS A 30 4.02 -8.87 -7.62
C LYS A 30 3.53 -7.82 -8.58
N ASN A 31 4.24 -6.70 -8.65
CA ASN A 31 4.14 -5.75 -9.74
C ASN A 31 5.49 -5.66 -10.45
N THR A 32 5.48 -5.98 -11.74
CA THR A 32 6.57 -5.65 -12.65
C THR A 32 6.11 -4.45 -13.45
N SER A 33 6.61 -3.27 -13.12
CA SER A 33 6.33 -2.07 -13.92
C SER A 33 7.36 -2.00 -15.06
N PRO A 34 6.95 -2.19 -16.33
CA PRO A 34 7.85 -2.06 -17.45
C PRO A 34 8.06 -0.59 -17.85
N TRP A 35 7.18 0.33 -17.41
CA TRP A 35 7.19 1.73 -17.82
C TRP A 35 6.50 2.61 -16.77
N THR A 36 7.10 3.78 -16.52
CA THR A 36 6.67 4.93 -15.70
C THR A 36 7.13 4.99 -14.23
N ASN A 37 8.16 5.82 -14.01
CA ASN A 37 8.48 6.55 -12.77
C ASN A 37 8.52 5.74 -11.46
N GLY A 38 8.76 4.42 -11.52
CA GLY A 38 8.73 3.56 -10.34
C GLY A 38 7.39 3.59 -9.59
N LEU A 39 6.28 3.81 -10.31
CA LEU A 39 4.96 3.99 -9.71
C LEU A 39 4.21 2.66 -9.62
N PHE A 40 3.82 2.28 -8.41
CA PHE A 40 3.00 1.10 -8.16
C PHE A 40 1.83 1.49 -7.26
N THR A 41 0.59 1.17 -7.65
CA THR A 41 -0.59 1.47 -6.82
C THR A 41 -1.54 0.28 -6.72
N ILE A 42 -1.96 0.00 -5.49
CA ILE A 42 -2.93 -1.05 -5.14
C ILE A 42 -4.00 -0.48 -4.23
N PHE A 43 -5.16 -1.11 -4.23
CA PHE A 43 -6.29 -0.69 -3.40
C PHE A 43 -7.07 -1.85 -2.79
N HIS A 44 -7.74 -1.57 -1.68
CA HIS A 44 -8.75 -2.44 -1.10
C HIS A 44 -10.01 -1.63 -0.88
N ASP A 45 -11.11 -2.13 -1.41
CA ASP A 45 -12.40 -1.43 -1.42
C ASP A 45 -13.35 -1.99 -0.37
N ASN A 46 -14.38 -1.22 -0.03
CA ASN A 46 -15.45 -1.61 0.89
C ASN A 46 -14.96 -2.06 2.28
N ILE A 47 -13.93 -1.39 2.81
CA ILE A 47 -13.46 -1.61 4.20
C ILE A 47 -14.42 -0.89 5.15
N PRO A 48 -15.14 -1.60 6.03
CA PRO A 48 -16.01 -0.97 7.01
C PRO A 48 -15.16 -0.35 8.12
N LEU A 49 -15.24 0.96 8.30
CA LEU A 49 -14.59 1.66 9.41
C LEU A 49 -15.63 2.23 10.37
N GLN A 50 -15.34 2.13 11.67
CA GLN A 50 -16.00 2.88 12.72
C GLN A 50 -15.60 4.37 12.64
N PRO A 51 -16.55 5.29 12.88
CA PRO A 51 -16.28 6.72 12.93
C PRO A 51 -15.28 7.06 14.05
N LEU A 52 -14.47 8.09 13.81
CA LEU A 52 -13.56 8.69 14.79
C LEU A 52 -12.58 7.70 15.44
N SER A 53 -12.31 6.59 14.76
CA SER A 53 -11.43 5.53 15.24
C SER A 53 -10.08 5.59 14.54
N ALA A 54 -9.03 5.23 15.27
CA ALA A 54 -7.68 5.06 14.74
C ALA A 54 -7.44 3.59 14.39
N TYR A 55 -6.68 3.37 13.33
CA TYR A 55 -6.32 2.06 12.81
C TYR A 55 -4.83 2.04 12.49
N ASP A 56 -4.16 0.95 12.81
CA ASP A 56 -2.80 0.69 12.35
C ASP A 56 -2.87 -0.05 11.02
N LEU A 57 -2.51 0.66 9.95
CA LEU A 57 -2.27 0.09 8.64
C LEU A 57 -0.81 -0.36 8.57
N SER A 58 -0.57 -1.61 8.18
CA SER A 58 0.77 -2.11 7.94
C SER A 58 0.83 -3.06 6.76
N PHE A 59 2.01 -3.19 6.18
CA PHE A 59 2.25 -3.98 4.97
C PHE A 59 3.72 -4.34 4.84
N TRP A 60 4.01 -5.52 4.26
CA TRP A 60 5.36 -5.97 3.97
C TRP A 60 5.71 -5.67 2.52
N VAL A 61 6.89 -5.11 2.29
CA VAL A 61 7.38 -4.84 0.93
C VAL A 61 8.79 -5.38 0.75
N SER A 62 9.03 -5.98 -0.41
CA SER A 62 10.38 -6.21 -0.95
C SER A 62 10.47 -5.51 -2.30
N HIS A 63 11.57 -4.81 -2.52
CA HIS A 63 11.79 -4.07 -3.76
C HIS A 63 13.13 -4.43 -4.37
N LYS A 64 13.09 -4.78 -5.65
CA LYS A 64 14.28 -5.09 -6.43
C LYS A 64 14.46 -4.02 -7.49
N ALA A 65 15.13 -2.96 -7.07
CA ALA A 65 15.53 -1.86 -7.93
C ALA A 65 16.92 -2.07 -8.52
N THR A 66 17.15 -1.46 -9.68
CA THR A 66 18.50 -1.16 -10.20
C THR A 66 18.95 0.25 -9.85
N THR A 67 18.03 1.09 -9.34
CA THR A 67 18.29 2.49 -8.96
C THR A 67 18.75 2.60 -7.51
N SER A 68 19.48 3.69 -7.19
CA SER A 68 19.83 4.09 -5.82
C SER A 68 18.93 5.21 -5.27
N LEU A 69 17.87 5.59 -5.99
CA LEU A 69 16.98 6.69 -5.65
C LEU A 69 16.00 6.31 -4.52
N PRO A 70 15.75 7.20 -3.55
CA PRO A 70 14.86 6.90 -2.43
C PRO A 70 13.45 6.59 -2.93
N ILE A 71 12.82 5.62 -2.28
CA ILE A 71 11.45 5.22 -2.55
C ILE A 71 10.55 5.88 -1.53
N ARG A 72 9.41 6.40 -1.97
CA ARG A 72 8.36 6.94 -1.12
C ARG A 72 7.12 6.10 -1.24
N TRP A 73 6.40 5.98 -0.13
CA TRP A 73 5.05 5.42 -0.13
C TRP A 73 4.05 6.44 0.38
N TYR A 74 2.81 6.30 -0.09
CA TYR A 74 1.69 7.15 0.22
C TYR A 74 0.46 6.28 0.48
N VAL A 75 -0.31 6.63 1.50
CA VAL A 75 -1.60 6.02 1.80
C VAL A 75 -2.68 7.05 1.55
N TYR A 76 -3.74 6.65 0.85
CA TYR A 76 -4.92 7.46 0.63
C TYR A 76 -6.15 6.70 1.13
N GLN A 77 -7.12 7.45 1.63
CA GLN A 77 -8.40 6.93 2.09
C GLN A 77 -9.50 7.73 1.41
N LEU A 78 -10.38 7.04 0.68
CA LEU A 78 -11.50 7.64 -0.05
C LEU A 78 -12.78 6.84 0.20
N PRO A 79 -13.97 7.43 0.05
CA PRO A 79 -15.22 6.67 0.12
C PRO A 79 -15.21 5.51 -0.88
N ALA A 80 -15.82 4.38 -0.52
CA ALA A 80 -15.87 3.19 -1.38
C ALA A 80 -16.39 3.52 -2.79
N GLY A 81 -15.82 2.88 -3.80
CA GLY A 81 -16.12 3.16 -5.21
C GLY A 81 -15.46 4.42 -5.79
N THR A 82 -14.94 5.33 -4.96
CA THR A 82 -14.26 6.56 -5.42
C THR A 82 -12.90 6.22 -6.00
N ARG A 83 -12.53 6.90 -7.09
CA ARG A 83 -11.19 6.82 -7.69
C ARG A 83 -10.33 7.98 -7.20
N MET A 84 -9.05 7.73 -6.93
CA MET A 84 -8.12 8.80 -6.60
C MET A 84 -7.79 9.64 -7.85
N THR A 85 -7.52 10.92 -7.63
CA THR A 85 -7.19 11.92 -8.65
C THR A 85 -5.83 12.52 -8.34
N SER A 86 -5.28 13.33 -9.26
CA SER A 86 -4.02 14.05 -9.02
C SER A 86 -4.08 15.05 -7.85
N SER A 87 -5.28 15.50 -7.45
CA SER A 87 -5.48 16.42 -6.32
C SER A 87 -5.71 15.71 -4.98
N THR A 88 -5.85 14.39 -4.98
CA THR A 88 -6.10 13.62 -3.75
C THR A 88 -4.89 13.71 -2.83
N GLN A 89 -5.13 14.09 -1.58
CA GLN A 89 -4.09 14.22 -0.57
C GLN A 89 -3.86 12.88 0.13
N ALA A 90 -2.59 12.53 0.34
CA ALA A 90 -2.23 11.37 1.13
C ALA A 90 -2.54 11.64 2.61
N ILE A 91 -3.05 10.63 3.31
CA ILE A 91 -3.31 10.67 4.75
C ILE A 91 -2.11 10.18 5.56
N ALA A 92 -1.20 9.44 4.93
CA ALA A 92 0.09 9.06 5.49
C ALA A 92 1.13 8.89 4.36
N GLN A 93 2.40 9.08 4.70
CA GLN A 93 3.51 8.91 3.77
C GLN A 93 4.80 8.57 4.51
N GLY A 94 5.75 7.97 3.80
CA GLY A 94 7.07 7.66 4.33
C GLY A 94 8.10 7.40 3.25
N VAL A 95 9.33 7.13 3.70
CA VAL A 95 10.47 6.76 2.85
C VAL A 95 10.84 5.31 3.17
N MET A 96 11.17 4.53 2.15
CA MET A 96 11.60 3.14 2.31
C MET A 96 13.11 3.01 2.12
N GLU A 97 13.66 2.03 2.80
CA GLU A 97 14.98 1.51 2.48
C GLU A 97 14.91 0.76 1.15
N GLN A 98 15.93 0.98 0.31
CA GLN A 98 16.09 0.21 -0.93
C GLN A 98 16.79 -1.10 -0.60
N THR A 99 16.00 -2.14 -0.40
CA THR A 99 16.51 -3.46 -0.08
C THR A 99 15.65 -4.53 -0.73
N ALA A 100 16.32 -5.58 -1.21
CA ALA A 100 15.65 -6.80 -1.66
C ALA A 100 15.10 -7.61 -0.47
N GLU A 101 15.48 -7.28 0.76
CA GLU A 101 14.90 -7.88 1.96
C GLU A 101 13.47 -7.38 2.18
N TRP A 102 12.65 -8.24 2.77
CA TRP A 102 11.32 -7.85 3.22
C TRP A 102 11.40 -6.92 4.41
N ARG A 103 10.70 -5.78 4.34
CA ARG A 103 10.58 -4.80 5.42
C ARG A 103 9.10 -4.48 5.65
N LYS A 104 8.71 -4.35 6.92
CA LYS A 104 7.36 -3.93 7.32
C LYS A 104 7.30 -2.40 7.38
N TYR A 105 6.32 -1.81 6.73
CA TYR A 105 6.01 -0.39 6.77
C TYR A 105 4.56 -0.19 7.18
N GLY A 106 4.19 1.02 7.58
CA GLY A 106 2.84 1.30 8.04
C GLY A 106 2.67 2.71 8.58
N ALA A 107 1.43 3.02 8.92
CA ALA A 107 1.03 4.25 9.60
C ALA A 107 -0.26 4.04 10.38
N THR A 108 -0.43 4.83 11.43
CA THR A 108 -1.74 5.01 12.05
C THR A 108 -2.57 5.95 11.17
N VAL A 109 -3.76 5.49 10.78
CA VAL A 109 -4.75 6.22 9.98
C VAL A 109 -6.05 6.35 10.75
N SER A 110 -6.83 7.39 10.48
CA SER A 110 -8.10 7.63 11.19
C SER A 110 -9.26 7.82 10.21
N ALA A 111 -10.41 7.23 10.53
CA ALA A 111 -11.64 7.49 9.81
C ALA A 111 -12.38 8.69 10.42
N SER A 112 -12.59 9.75 9.64
CA SER A 112 -13.40 10.90 10.07
C SER A 112 -14.85 10.51 10.35
N ASP A 113 -15.37 9.57 9.58
CA ASP A 113 -16.75 9.13 9.56
C ASP A 113 -16.83 7.62 9.31
N GLY A 114 -17.92 7.04 9.80
CA GLY A 114 -18.19 5.63 9.62
C GLY A 114 -18.64 5.35 8.19
N GLY A 115 -18.38 4.14 7.70
CA GLY A 115 -18.86 3.73 6.38
C GLY A 115 -17.91 2.78 5.67
N SER A 116 -18.20 2.57 4.39
CA SER A 116 -17.37 1.76 3.50
C SER A 116 -16.31 2.63 2.85
N TRP A 117 -15.05 2.29 3.05
CA TRP A 117 -13.90 3.03 2.56
C TRP A 117 -13.06 2.23 1.58
N ARG A 118 -12.31 2.95 0.77
CA ARG A 118 -11.27 2.44 -0.10
C ARG A 118 -9.92 2.99 0.34
N PHE A 119 -8.97 2.09 0.58
CA PHE A 119 -7.58 2.47 0.79
C PHE A 119 -6.77 2.28 -0.48
N TYR A 120 -5.90 3.23 -0.78
CA TYR A 120 -4.88 3.12 -1.81
C TYR A 120 -3.49 3.19 -1.16
N ILE A 121 -2.59 2.31 -1.59
CA ILE A 121 -1.16 2.40 -1.27
C ILE A 121 -0.43 2.63 -2.58
N ARG A 122 0.29 3.75 -2.66
CA ARG A 122 1.11 4.12 -3.82
C ARG A 122 2.57 4.14 -3.42
N PHE A 123 3.41 3.55 -4.25
CA PHE A 123 4.87 3.65 -4.20
C PHE A 123 5.35 4.52 -5.35
N GLU A 124 6.39 5.30 -5.12
CA GLU A 124 7.00 6.18 -6.10
C GLU A 124 8.50 6.28 -5.86
N THR A 125 9.28 6.34 -6.93
CA THR A 125 10.72 6.62 -6.89
C THR A 125 10.98 7.99 -7.53
N PRO A 126 10.98 9.10 -6.76
CA PRO A 126 11.06 10.43 -7.33
C PRO A 126 12.33 10.65 -8.14
N GLY A 127 12.19 11.27 -9.32
CA GLY A 127 13.31 11.54 -10.21
C GLY A 127 13.81 10.31 -10.99
N SER A 128 13.15 9.16 -10.89
CA SER A 128 13.47 8.03 -11.75
C SER A 128 13.14 8.37 -13.21
N THR A 129 14.03 8.03 -14.13
CA THR A 129 13.73 8.08 -15.56
C THR A 129 12.86 6.88 -15.96
N ARG A 130 12.30 6.90 -17.17
CA ARG A 130 11.37 5.87 -17.66
C ARG A 130 12.00 4.46 -17.82
N ASP A 131 13.31 4.33 -17.65
CA ASP A 131 14.07 3.09 -17.91
C ASP A 131 14.36 2.25 -16.66
N VAL A 132 13.84 2.64 -15.50
CA VAL A 132 14.03 1.87 -14.27
C VAL A 132 13.07 0.67 -14.28
N LYS A 133 13.65 -0.54 -14.36
CA LYS A 133 12.92 -1.81 -14.26
C LYS A 133 12.85 -2.22 -12.79
N ASP A 134 11.90 -1.64 -12.08
CA ASP A 134 11.64 -2.01 -10.69
C ASP A 134 10.66 -3.18 -10.62
N VAL A 135 10.99 -4.15 -9.77
CA VAL A 135 10.07 -5.21 -9.37
C VAL A 135 9.69 -5.01 -7.92
N TRP A 136 8.38 -4.95 -7.68
CA TRP A 136 7.80 -4.78 -6.36
C TRP A 136 7.11 -6.06 -5.94
N TYR A 137 7.28 -6.42 -4.67
CA TYR A 137 6.49 -7.45 -4.00
C TYR A 137 5.87 -6.85 -2.76
N LEU A 138 4.57 -7.04 -2.61
CA LEU A 138 3.78 -6.55 -1.50
C LEU A 138 3.01 -7.71 -0.88
N ASP A 139 3.03 -7.79 0.44
CA ASP A 139 2.43 -8.91 1.16
C ASP A 139 1.87 -8.47 2.52
N ASP A 140 1.04 -9.32 3.12
CA ASP A 140 0.53 -9.21 4.49
C ASP A 140 0.09 -7.79 4.86
N MET A 141 -0.83 -7.25 4.05
CA MET A 141 -1.47 -5.97 4.32
C MET A 141 -2.54 -6.13 5.40
N GLU A 142 -2.36 -5.42 6.50
CA GLU A 142 -3.18 -5.50 7.71
C GLU A 142 -3.73 -4.12 8.05
N LEU A 143 -5.00 -4.05 8.42
CA LEU A 143 -5.62 -2.89 9.04
C LEU A 143 -6.23 -3.34 10.37
N ILE A 144 -5.65 -2.88 11.47
CA ILE A 144 -6.04 -3.30 12.82
C ILE A 144 -6.61 -2.08 13.55
N THR A 145 -7.83 -2.18 14.05
CA THR A 145 -8.41 -1.12 14.90
C THR A 145 -7.58 -0.98 16.16
N TYR A 146 -7.19 0.26 16.49
CA TYR A 146 -6.72 0.56 17.82
C TYR A 146 -7.97 0.57 18.72
N ASP A 147 -8.37 -0.61 19.21
CA ASP A 147 -9.26 -0.67 20.36
C ASP A 147 -8.44 -0.10 21.51
N GLY A 148 -8.55 1.22 21.69
CA GLY A 148 -7.98 1.87 22.84
C GLY A 148 -8.41 1.06 24.05
N CYS A 149 -7.45 0.45 24.74
CA CYS A 149 -7.62 0.17 26.16
C CYS A 149 -8.16 1.47 26.74
N THR A 150 -9.46 1.51 27.01
CA THR A 150 -10.02 2.44 27.97
C THR A 150 -9.23 2.14 29.24
N THR A 151 -8.20 2.93 29.52
CA THR A 151 -7.81 3.13 30.90
C THR A 151 -9.02 3.81 31.52
N GLU A 152 -9.92 3.00 32.05
CA GLU A 152 -10.81 3.43 33.11
C GLU A 152 -9.90 4.07 34.17
N ALA A 153 -10.09 5.38 34.38
CA ALA A 153 -9.55 6.10 35.52
C ALA A 153 -10.54 6.00 36.68
#